data_AF-A0A7V2TPP7-F1
#
_entry.id   AF-A0A7V2TPP7-F1
#
_cell.length_a   1.000
_cell.length_b   1.000
_cell.length_c   1.000
_cell.angle_alpha   90.00
_cell.angle_beta   90.00
_cell.angle_gamma   90.00
#
_symmetry.space_group_name_H-M   'P 1'
#
loop_
_entity.id
_entity.type
_entity.pdbx_description
1 polymer ?
#
loop_
_entity_poly.entity_id
_entity_poly.type
_entity_poly.pdbx_seq_one_letter_code
_entity_poly.pdbx_strand_id
1 'polypeptide(L)'
;MFRHARMLMMLCAIALSVCVSAWGTPIRLITVIVVDGLPTELLLRHADRLNPEGLGRLLRSGTVYTGADIPWLTTFTAVGHAGLFTGALPDQHGIIGNEWLDPSTGEQVYCVEDPAHQILDFPGKAHDGVSPANLLSTTLGDEMIRTWGHQARVFGVSTKDRGAILPAGKRGKAFWYHKDAATMVTSTYYYSESPA
;
A
#
# COMPACT_ATOMS: atom_id res chain seq x y z
N MET A 1 -59.57 -3.55 -14.27
CA MET A 1 -58.16 -3.49 -14.68
C MET A 1 -57.29 -2.49 -13.90
N PHE A 2 -57.77 -1.29 -13.53
CA PHE A 2 -56.93 -0.24 -12.93
C PHE A 2 -56.42 -0.49 -11.48
N ARG A 3 -57.07 -1.33 -10.68
CA ARG A 3 -56.63 -1.64 -9.30
C ARG A 3 -55.35 -2.48 -9.24
N HIS A 4 -55.17 -3.41 -10.17
CA HIS A 4 -53.99 -4.28 -10.23
C HIS A 4 -52.75 -3.52 -10.73
N ALA A 5 -52.94 -2.59 -11.68
CA ALA A 5 -51.87 -1.72 -12.17
C ALA A 5 -51.32 -0.75 -11.09
N ARG A 6 -52.19 -0.22 -10.23
CA ARG A 6 -51.78 0.63 -9.08
C ARG A 6 -51.01 -0.16 -8.03
N MET A 7 -51.42 -1.38 -7.73
CA MET A 7 -50.72 -2.25 -6.78
C MET A 7 -49.35 -2.69 -7.31
N LEU A 8 -49.23 -2.96 -8.62
CA LEU A 8 -47.96 -3.31 -9.27
C LEU A 8 -47.00 -2.11 -9.34
N MET A 9 -47.49 -0.89 -9.63
CA MET A 9 -46.67 0.33 -9.56
C MET A 9 -46.19 0.65 -8.14
N MET A 10 -47.03 0.42 -7.13
CA MET A 10 -46.70 0.68 -5.73
C MET A 10 -45.67 -0.34 -5.18
N LEU A 11 -45.74 -1.60 -5.61
CA LEU A 11 -44.72 -2.62 -5.34
C LEU A 11 -43.38 -2.32 -6.04
N CYS A 12 -43.40 -1.81 -7.28
CA CYS A 12 -42.19 -1.37 -7.98
C CYS A 12 -41.53 -0.15 -7.31
N ALA A 13 -42.31 0.80 -6.79
CA ALA A 13 -41.80 1.97 -6.09
C ALA A 13 -41.14 1.63 -4.74
N ILE A 14 -41.69 0.64 -4.01
CA ILE A 14 -41.08 0.13 -2.77
C ILE A 14 -39.77 -0.62 -3.07
N ALA A 15 -39.73 -1.42 -4.16
CA ALA A 15 -38.51 -2.11 -4.58
C ALA A 15 -37.38 -1.15 -5.01
N LEU A 16 -37.71 -0.02 -5.65
CA LEU A 16 -36.70 1.00 -5.99
C LEU A 16 -36.17 1.73 -4.74
N SER A 17 -37.01 1.96 -3.72
CA SER A 17 -36.60 2.72 -2.53
C SER A 17 -35.68 1.92 -1.60
N VAL A 18 -35.75 0.59 -1.62
CA VAL A 18 -34.84 -0.27 -0.83
C VAL A 18 -33.44 -0.34 -1.43
N CYS A 19 -33.27 -0.08 -2.73
CA CYS A 19 -31.98 -0.19 -3.41
C CYS A 19 -31.06 1.04 -3.22
N VAL A 20 -31.58 2.16 -2.71
CA VAL A 20 -30.83 3.43 -2.57
C VAL A 20 -30.15 3.59 -1.20
N SER A 21 -30.46 2.72 -0.23
CA SER A 21 -30.05 2.92 1.18
C SER A 21 -28.76 2.20 1.59
N ALA A 22 -28.03 1.58 0.67
CA ALA A 22 -26.80 0.84 0.98
C ALA A 22 -25.49 1.61 0.71
N TRP A 23 -25.57 2.92 0.47
CA TRP A 23 -24.40 3.77 0.35
C TRP A 23 -23.99 4.16 1.78
N GLY A 24 -23.21 3.28 2.42
CA GLY A 24 -22.58 3.60 3.70
C GLY A 24 -21.82 4.93 3.63
N THR A 25 -21.55 5.55 4.77
CA THR A 25 -20.79 6.80 4.84
C THR A 25 -19.55 6.70 3.93
N PRO A 26 -19.36 7.62 2.98
CA PRO A 26 -18.27 7.52 2.02
C PRO A 26 -16.94 7.49 2.77
N ILE A 27 -16.12 6.47 2.48
CA ILE A 27 -14.78 6.33 3.06
C ILE A 27 -13.91 7.43 2.45
N ARG A 28 -13.45 8.36 3.29
CA ARG A 28 -12.62 9.51 2.86
C ARG A 28 -11.13 9.29 3.08
N LEU A 29 -10.76 8.30 3.88
CA LEU A 29 -9.38 7.96 4.21
C LEU A 29 -9.27 6.46 4.46
N ILE A 30 -8.24 5.86 3.86
CA ILE A 30 -7.81 4.49 4.13
C ILE A 30 -6.41 4.58 4.70
N THR A 31 -6.20 4.02 5.90
CA THR A 31 -4.89 3.95 6.54
C THR A 31 -4.49 2.49 6.66
N VAL A 32 -3.41 2.11 6.00
CA VAL A 32 -2.81 0.77 6.10
C VAL A 32 -1.53 0.88 6.93
N ILE A 33 -1.46 0.13 8.03
CA ILE A 33 -0.29 0.10 8.92
C ILE A 33 0.33 -1.28 8.82
N VAL A 34 1.59 -1.32 8.37
CA VAL A 34 2.39 -2.54 8.32
C VAL A 34 3.45 -2.47 9.40
N VAL A 35 3.42 -3.41 10.34
CA VAL A 35 4.48 -3.54 11.36
C VAL A 35 5.47 -4.58 10.87
N ASP A 36 6.61 -4.10 10.39
CA ASP A 36 7.64 -4.95 9.77
C ASP A 36 8.23 -5.95 10.79
N GLY A 37 8.19 -7.23 10.45
CA GLY A 37 8.72 -8.31 11.29
C GLY A 37 7.90 -8.63 12.55
N LEU A 38 6.59 -8.34 12.58
CA LEU A 38 5.69 -8.72 13.68
C LEU A 38 4.88 -10.00 13.35
N PRO A 39 5.22 -11.17 13.95
CA PRO A 39 4.43 -12.39 13.80
C PRO A 39 3.09 -12.31 14.55
N THR A 40 2.08 -12.99 14.02
CA THR A 40 0.74 -13.08 14.62
C THR A 40 0.79 -13.65 16.04
N GLU A 41 1.61 -14.67 16.29
CA GLU A 41 1.72 -15.33 17.60
C GLU A 41 2.27 -14.38 18.66
N LEU A 42 3.23 -13.52 18.29
CA LEU A 42 3.80 -12.53 19.20
C LEU A 42 2.76 -11.46 19.55
N LEU A 43 2.01 -10.99 18.56
CA LEU A 43 0.93 -10.02 18.75
C LEU A 43 -0.15 -10.56 19.68
N LEU A 44 -0.62 -11.79 19.45
CA LEU A 44 -1.68 -12.41 20.23
C LEU A 44 -1.23 -12.78 21.66
N ARG A 45 0.02 -13.24 21.83
CA ARG A 45 0.59 -13.56 23.16
C ARG A 45 0.60 -12.36 24.11
N HIS A 46 0.68 -11.15 23.57
CA HIS A 46 0.76 -9.91 24.34
C HIS A 46 -0.46 -9.00 24.15
N ALA A 47 -1.57 -9.54 23.64
CA ALA A 47 -2.77 -8.76 23.33
C ALA A 47 -3.36 -8.02 24.56
N ASP A 48 -3.23 -8.60 25.75
CA ASP A 48 -3.62 -8.05 27.05
C ASP A 48 -2.78 -6.83 27.47
N ARG A 49 -1.55 -6.71 26.95
CA ARG A 49 -0.62 -5.61 27.23
C ARG A 49 -0.70 -4.47 26.22
N LEU A 50 -1.47 -4.61 25.14
CA LEU A 50 -1.60 -3.58 24.12
C LEU A 50 -2.43 -2.40 24.63
N ASN A 51 -2.01 -1.19 24.27
CA ASN A 51 -2.76 0.02 24.57
C ASN A 51 -4.20 -0.13 24.06
N PRO A 52 -5.22 0.05 24.93
CA PRO A 52 -6.60 -0.15 24.56
C PRO A 52 -7.11 0.82 23.50
N GLU A 53 -6.47 1.98 23.33
CA GLU A 53 -6.82 3.00 22.31
C GLU A 53 -5.95 2.89 21.04
N GLY A 54 -4.99 1.96 20.99
CA GLY A 54 -4.10 1.72 19.85
C GLY A 54 -4.37 0.41 19.14
N LEU A 55 -3.33 -0.41 18.88
CA LEU A 55 -3.47 -1.74 18.28
C LEU A 55 -4.43 -2.65 19.07
N GLY A 56 -4.52 -2.49 20.40
CA GLY A 56 -5.48 -3.23 21.22
C GLY A 56 -6.93 -2.96 20.84
N ARG A 57 -7.26 -1.74 20.41
CA ARG A 57 -8.60 -1.39 19.88
C ARG A 57 -8.90 -2.19 18.62
N LEU A 58 -7.94 -2.25 17.70
CA LEU A 58 -8.09 -2.97 16.43
C LEU A 58 -8.31 -4.48 16.68
N LEU A 59 -7.59 -5.07 17.63
CA LEU A 59 -7.77 -6.49 17.96
C LEU A 59 -9.12 -6.81 18.63
N ARG A 60 -9.64 -5.92 19.48
CA ARG A 60 -10.87 -6.18 20.25
C ARG A 60 -12.15 -5.80 19.50
N SER A 61 -12.09 -4.79 18.64
CA SER A 61 -13.28 -4.21 18.00
C SER A 61 -13.22 -4.18 16.47
N GLY A 62 -12.09 -4.59 15.88
CA GLY A 62 -11.95 -4.75 14.44
C GLY A 62 -12.34 -6.16 13.97
N THR A 63 -12.23 -6.36 12.66
CA THR A 63 -12.25 -7.70 12.07
C THR A 63 -10.82 -8.22 12.04
N VAL A 64 -10.57 -9.36 12.71
CA VAL A 64 -9.23 -9.92 12.89
C VAL A 64 -9.14 -11.27 12.16
N TYR A 65 -8.20 -11.38 11.25
CA TYR A 65 -7.87 -12.62 10.55
C TYR A 65 -6.57 -13.18 11.14
N THR A 66 -6.65 -14.30 11.86
CA THR A 66 -5.49 -14.96 12.49
C THR A 66 -4.93 -16.11 11.65
N GLY A 67 -5.67 -16.59 10.65
CA GLY A 67 -5.23 -17.62 9.69
C GLY A 67 -4.90 -17.04 8.32
N ALA A 68 -4.23 -15.88 8.29
CA ALA A 68 -3.74 -15.27 7.05
C ALA A 68 -2.31 -15.73 6.78
N ASP A 69 -2.10 -16.41 5.66
CA ASP A 69 -0.81 -16.96 5.27
C ASP A 69 -0.20 -16.19 4.11
N ILE A 70 1.13 -16.21 4.04
CA ILE A 70 1.91 -15.65 2.93
C ILE A 70 2.12 -16.78 1.89
N PRO A 71 1.54 -16.70 0.68
CA PRO A 71 1.57 -17.79 -0.29
C PRO A 71 2.89 -17.86 -1.10
N TRP A 72 3.99 -17.32 -0.58
CA TRP A 72 5.32 -17.36 -1.20
C TRP A 72 6.41 -17.61 -0.16
N LEU A 73 7.55 -18.10 -0.64
CA LEU A 73 8.66 -18.52 0.22
C LEU A 73 9.48 -17.36 0.78
N THR A 74 9.73 -16.33 -0.02
CA THR A 74 10.62 -15.22 0.32
C THR A 74 9.92 -14.20 1.20
N THR A 75 9.95 -14.42 2.52
CA THR A 75 9.38 -13.51 3.53
C THR A 75 10.28 -12.30 3.81
N PHE A 76 10.77 -11.66 2.75
CA PHE A 76 11.53 -10.42 2.84
C PHE A 76 10.61 -9.20 2.85
N THR A 77 11.09 -8.10 3.46
CA THR A 77 10.36 -6.84 3.56
C THR A 77 9.80 -6.37 2.20
N ALA A 78 10.64 -6.29 1.16
CA ALA A 78 10.23 -5.79 -0.15
C ALA A 78 9.11 -6.64 -0.78
N VAL A 79 9.27 -7.96 -0.76
CA VAL A 79 8.31 -8.92 -1.31
C VAL A 79 6.97 -8.80 -0.60
N GLY A 80 6.99 -8.74 0.74
CA GLY A 80 5.78 -8.57 1.56
C GLY A 80 5.03 -7.28 1.26
N HIS A 81 5.74 -6.15 1.16
CA HIS A 81 5.12 -4.86 0.86
C HIS A 81 4.58 -4.81 -0.57
N ALA A 82 5.29 -5.35 -1.56
CA ALA A 82 4.78 -5.42 -2.92
C ALA A 82 3.53 -6.32 -3.00
N GLY A 83 3.56 -7.53 -2.44
CA GLY A 83 2.44 -8.46 -2.45
C GLY A 83 1.19 -7.89 -1.75
N LEU A 84 1.36 -7.27 -0.57
CA LEU A 84 0.24 -6.71 0.19
C LEU A 84 -0.50 -5.60 -0.57
N PHE A 85 0.22 -4.75 -1.29
CA PHE A 85 -0.37 -3.57 -1.94
C PHE A 85 -0.74 -3.81 -3.40
N THR A 86 -0.22 -4.86 -4.05
CA THR A 86 -0.62 -5.25 -5.41
C THR A 86 -1.67 -6.36 -5.44
N GLY A 87 -1.74 -7.19 -4.39
CA GLY A 87 -2.53 -8.42 -4.39
C GLY A 87 -1.99 -9.50 -5.35
N ALA A 88 -0.80 -9.30 -5.91
CA ALA A 88 -0.18 -10.17 -6.88
C ALA A 88 0.90 -11.06 -6.22
N LEU A 89 1.32 -12.11 -6.90
CA LEU A 89 2.42 -12.99 -6.47
C LEU A 89 3.79 -12.44 -6.95
N PRO A 90 4.93 -12.89 -6.37
CA PRO A 90 6.25 -12.38 -6.74
C PRO A 90 6.62 -12.51 -8.22
N ASP A 91 6.15 -13.55 -8.89
CA ASP A 91 6.31 -13.75 -10.34
C ASP A 91 5.50 -12.75 -11.19
N GLN A 92 4.50 -12.09 -10.60
CA GLN A 92 3.65 -11.10 -11.25
C GLN A 92 4.06 -9.66 -10.92
N HIS A 93 4.37 -9.36 -9.65
CA HIS A 93 4.81 -8.01 -9.26
C HIS A 93 6.32 -7.78 -9.43
N GLY A 94 7.11 -8.84 -9.66
CA GLY A 94 8.53 -8.77 -10.03
C GLY A 94 9.51 -8.57 -8.86
N ILE A 95 9.01 -8.30 -7.66
CA ILE A 95 9.84 -8.10 -6.46
C ILE A 95 10.04 -9.44 -5.76
N ILE A 96 11.20 -10.07 -5.98
CA ILE A 96 11.51 -11.41 -5.45
C ILE A 96 12.40 -11.39 -4.20
N GLY A 97 12.93 -10.23 -3.84
CA GLY A 97 13.80 -10.05 -2.68
C GLY A 97 13.97 -8.58 -2.32
N ASN A 98 14.68 -8.32 -1.22
CA ASN A 98 15.20 -6.96 -0.97
C ASN A 98 16.28 -6.61 -2.00
N GLU A 99 17.03 -7.62 -2.43
CA GLU A 99 18.08 -7.57 -3.44
C GLU A 99 18.05 -8.90 -4.20
N TRP A 100 18.51 -8.92 -5.45
CA TRP A 100 18.70 -10.13 -6.24
C TRP A 100 19.88 -9.97 -7.21
N LEU A 101 20.36 -11.09 -7.75
CA LEU A 101 21.36 -11.10 -8.82
C LEU A 101 20.64 -10.98 -10.16
N ASP A 102 20.98 -9.97 -10.97
CA ASP A 102 20.52 -9.90 -12.36
C ASP A 102 21.35 -10.90 -13.18
N PRO A 103 20.73 -11.93 -13.79
CA PRO A 103 21.46 -12.95 -14.55
C PRO A 103 22.06 -12.42 -15.85
N SER A 104 21.59 -11.27 -16.35
CA SER A 104 22.08 -10.68 -17.60
C SER A 104 23.37 -9.88 -17.41
N THR A 105 23.51 -9.19 -16.27
CA THR A 105 24.69 -8.38 -15.94
C THR A 105 25.62 -9.06 -14.94
N GLY A 106 25.09 -9.99 -14.13
CA GLY A 106 25.79 -10.58 -12.99
C GLY A 106 25.90 -9.63 -11.79
N GLU A 107 25.17 -8.51 -11.79
CA GLU A 107 25.22 -7.52 -10.73
C GLU A 107 24.09 -7.71 -9.71
N GLN A 108 24.34 -7.25 -8.48
CA GLN A 108 23.33 -7.25 -7.43
C GLN A 108 22.45 -6.02 -7.59
N VAL A 109 21.15 -6.23 -7.75
CA VAL A 109 20.14 -5.18 -7.90
C VAL A 109 19.37 -5.03 -6.61
N TYR A 110 19.31 -3.81 -6.08
CA TYR A 110 18.46 -3.49 -4.93
C TYR A 110 17.01 -3.21 -5.37
N CYS A 111 16.04 -3.64 -4.55
CA CYS A 111 14.64 -3.77 -4.98
C CYS A 111 13.97 -2.49 -5.48
N VAL A 112 14.38 -1.34 -4.97
CA VAL A 112 13.88 -0.03 -5.39
C VAL A 112 14.98 0.85 -5.95
N GLU A 113 16.14 0.28 -6.30
CA GLU A 113 17.21 1.02 -6.97
C GLU A 113 16.75 1.54 -8.32
N ASP A 114 17.05 2.80 -8.59
CA ASP A 114 16.83 3.44 -9.87
C ASP A 114 17.87 4.54 -10.13
N PRO A 115 18.90 4.24 -10.95
CA PRO A 115 19.95 5.21 -11.28
C PRO A 115 19.46 6.43 -12.06
N ALA A 116 18.24 6.41 -12.62
CA ALA A 116 17.66 7.55 -13.32
C ALA A 116 17.16 8.64 -12.36
N HIS A 117 17.09 8.35 -11.05
CA HIS A 117 16.62 9.27 -10.04
C HIS A 117 17.67 9.52 -8.95
N GLN A 118 17.40 10.52 -8.10
CA GLN A 118 18.25 10.93 -7.00
C GLN A 118 17.39 11.25 -5.79
N ILE A 119 17.93 11.09 -4.59
CA ILE A 119 17.30 11.58 -3.37
C ILE A 119 17.35 13.11 -3.38
N LEU A 120 16.20 13.76 -3.20
CA LEU A 120 16.11 15.22 -3.18
C LEU A 120 16.84 15.80 -1.98
N ASP A 121 17.53 16.92 -2.19
CA ASP A 121 18.40 17.64 -1.23
C ASP A 121 19.58 16.85 -0.63
N PHE A 122 19.66 15.55 -0.92
CA PHE A 122 20.72 14.65 -0.45
C PHE A 122 21.19 13.74 -1.58
N PRO A 123 21.73 14.29 -2.70
CA PRO A 123 22.20 13.49 -3.81
C PRO A 123 23.34 12.58 -3.35
N GLY A 124 23.18 11.28 -3.58
CA GLY A 124 24.15 10.25 -3.24
C GLY A 124 25.19 10.06 -4.34
N LYS A 125 25.84 8.90 -4.31
CA LYS A 125 26.66 8.39 -5.41
C LYS A 125 25.79 7.99 -6.60
N ALA A 126 26.42 7.75 -7.75
CA ALA A 126 25.76 7.06 -8.85
C ALA A 126 25.18 5.73 -8.34
N HIS A 127 23.95 5.40 -8.73
CA HIS A 127 23.16 4.25 -8.27
C HIS A 127 22.52 4.35 -6.87
N ASP A 128 22.64 5.47 -6.16
CA ASP A 128 21.92 5.66 -4.88
C ASP A 128 20.45 6.13 -5.06
N GLY A 129 20.02 6.31 -6.31
CA GLY A 129 18.65 6.70 -6.65
C GLY A 129 17.65 5.60 -6.34
N VAL A 130 16.43 6.00 -5.95
CA VAL A 130 15.35 5.04 -5.66
C VAL A 130 14.00 5.42 -6.26
N SER A 131 13.28 4.42 -6.77
CA SER A 131 11.96 4.54 -7.38
C SER A 131 11.22 3.18 -7.40
N PRO A 132 9.93 3.13 -7.80
CA PRO A 132 9.20 1.87 -7.98
C PRO A 132 9.48 1.21 -9.34
N ALA A 133 10.58 1.52 -10.04
CA ALA A 133 10.86 1.05 -11.40
C ALA A 133 10.80 -0.48 -11.56
N ASN A 134 11.28 -1.23 -10.56
CA ASN A 134 11.29 -2.69 -10.57
C ASN A 134 9.92 -3.33 -10.25
N LEU A 135 8.94 -2.53 -9.79
CA LEU A 135 7.59 -3.03 -9.53
C LEU A 135 6.85 -3.20 -10.87
N LEU A 136 6.45 -4.41 -11.22
CA LEU A 136 5.78 -4.67 -12.51
C LEU A 136 4.28 -4.38 -12.45
N SER A 137 3.63 -4.79 -11.35
CA SER A 137 2.19 -4.65 -11.14
C SER A 137 1.79 -3.26 -10.62
N THR A 138 0.52 -2.90 -10.76
CA THR A 138 -0.06 -1.70 -10.12
C THR A 138 -0.45 -2.00 -8.67
N THR A 139 -0.34 -1.00 -7.81
CA THR A 139 -0.85 -1.10 -6.43
C THR A 139 -2.33 -0.72 -6.35
N LEU A 140 -2.97 -1.03 -5.22
CA LEU A 140 -4.28 -0.47 -4.87
C LEU A 140 -4.27 1.05 -5.07
N GLY A 141 -3.25 1.75 -4.56
CA GLY A 141 -3.12 3.20 -4.71
C GLY A 141 -3.02 3.68 -6.16
N ASP A 142 -2.29 2.95 -7.00
CA ASP A 142 -2.22 3.24 -8.44
C ASP A 142 -3.59 3.17 -9.11
N GLU A 143 -4.38 2.16 -8.76
CA GLU A 143 -5.74 1.96 -9.24
C GLU A 143 -6.72 3.01 -8.69
N MET A 144 -6.54 3.45 -7.44
CA MET A 144 -7.32 4.56 -6.88
C MET A 144 -7.07 5.85 -7.67
N ILE A 145 -5.80 6.20 -7.92
CA ILE A 145 -5.44 7.39 -8.69
C ILE A 145 -5.90 7.24 -10.15
N ARG A 146 -5.83 6.04 -10.73
CA ARG A 146 -6.37 5.78 -12.07
C ARG A 146 -7.87 6.06 -12.16
N THR A 147 -8.61 5.69 -11.12
CA THR A 147 -10.08 5.75 -11.09
C THR A 147 -10.58 7.15 -10.78
N TRP A 148 -9.98 7.84 -9.82
CA TRP A 148 -10.47 9.13 -9.32
C TRP A 148 -9.59 10.34 -9.71
N GLY A 149 -8.47 10.10 -10.41
CA GLY A 149 -7.54 11.14 -10.82
C GLY A 149 -7.06 11.97 -9.64
N HIS A 150 -7.12 13.30 -9.79
CA HIS A 150 -6.67 14.27 -8.78
C HIS A 150 -7.47 14.25 -7.47
N GLN A 151 -8.63 13.57 -7.43
CA GLN A 151 -9.42 13.43 -6.21
C GLN A 151 -8.85 12.38 -5.26
N ALA A 152 -8.10 11.40 -5.77
CA ALA A 152 -7.38 10.45 -4.95
C ALA A 152 -5.96 10.93 -4.66
N ARG A 153 -5.50 10.71 -3.44
CA ARG A 153 -4.13 10.98 -3.01
C ARG A 153 -3.61 9.77 -2.26
N VAL A 154 -2.41 9.33 -2.62
CA VAL A 154 -1.76 8.15 -2.05
C VAL A 154 -0.38 8.55 -1.56
N PHE A 155 -0.11 8.27 -0.29
CA PHE A 155 1.15 8.56 0.37
C PHE A 155 1.67 7.30 1.06
N GLY A 156 2.89 6.90 0.75
CA GLY A 156 3.65 5.90 1.49
C GLY A 156 4.65 6.58 2.41
N VAL A 157 4.67 6.19 3.69
CA VAL A 157 5.58 6.75 4.69
C VAL A 157 6.19 5.61 5.50
N SER A 158 7.51 5.58 5.61
CA SER A 158 8.20 4.51 6.34
C SER A 158 9.58 4.94 6.85
N THR A 159 10.19 4.14 7.72
CA THR A 159 11.61 4.29 8.07
C THR A 159 12.55 3.68 7.04
N LYS A 160 12.01 2.93 6.07
CA LYS A 160 12.73 2.32 4.95
C LYS A 160 12.11 2.81 3.64
N ASP A 161 12.95 3.23 2.70
CA ASP A 161 12.60 3.50 1.30
C ASP A 161 11.65 2.47 0.69
N ARG A 162 12.01 1.18 0.63
CA ARG A 162 11.18 0.10 0.08
C ARG A 162 9.86 -0.10 0.82
N GLY A 163 9.82 0.26 2.11
CA GLY A 163 8.61 0.24 2.93
C GLY A 163 7.66 1.41 2.64
N ALA A 164 8.12 2.46 1.97
CA ALA A 164 7.31 3.59 1.52
C ALA A 164 6.98 3.50 0.01
N ILE A 165 7.99 3.19 -0.80
CA ILE A 165 7.95 3.19 -2.27
C ILE A 165 7.03 2.09 -2.82
N LEU A 166 7.21 0.85 -2.38
CA LEU A 166 6.42 -0.28 -2.91
C LEU A 166 4.92 -0.17 -2.54
N PRO A 167 4.54 0.26 -1.32
CA PRO A 167 3.14 0.56 -1.02
C PRO A 167 2.55 1.75 -1.78
N ALA A 168 3.33 2.83 -1.98
CA ALA A 168 2.88 4.01 -2.71
C ALA A 168 2.63 3.72 -4.20
N GLY A 169 3.33 2.73 -4.75
CA GLY A 169 3.24 2.35 -6.15
C GLY A 169 3.83 3.40 -7.09
N LYS A 170 3.44 3.30 -8.36
CA LYS A 170 3.97 4.11 -9.47
C LYS A 170 3.38 5.51 -9.54
N ARG A 171 2.22 5.74 -8.91
CA ARG A 171 1.45 6.98 -9.03
C ARG A 171 1.30 7.72 -7.71
N GLY A 172 1.52 7.04 -6.58
CA GLY A 172 1.55 7.66 -5.27
C GLY A 172 2.81 8.50 -5.04
N LYS A 173 2.93 9.00 -3.81
CA LYS A 173 4.10 9.74 -3.32
C LYS A 173 4.71 8.98 -2.16
N ALA A 174 6.04 8.87 -2.11
CA ALA A 174 6.72 8.14 -1.05
C ALA A 174 7.70 9.03 -0.29
N PHE A 175 7.72 8.85 1.03
CA PHE A 175 8.64 9.51 1.95
C PHE A 175 9.25 8.49 2.89
N TRP A 176 10.56 8.55 3.09
CA TRP A 176 11.23 7.64 4.02
C TRP A 176 12.29 8.35 4.87
N TYR A 177 12.59 7.77 6.02
CA TYR A 177 13.66 8.28 6.87
C TYR A 177 15.03 7.98 6.26
N HIS A 178 15.82 9.03 6.07
CA HIS A 178 17.21 8.92 5.63
C HIS A 178 18.12 9.15 6.83
N LYS A 179 18.95 8.14 7.15
CA LYS A 179 19.74 8.12 8.39
C LYS A 179 20.78 9.23 8.43
N ASP A 180 21.54 9.42 7.36
CA ASP A 180 22.63 10.40 7.33
C ASP A 180 22.12 11.84 7.28
N ALA A 181 20.93 12.03 6.69
CA ALA A 181 20.25 13.32 6.66
C ALA A 181 19.46 13.59 7.96
N ALA A 182 19.28 12.56 8.80
CA ALA A 182 18.45 12.56 10.00
C ALA A 182 17.02 13.11 9.79
N THR A 183 16.47 12.98 8.59
CA THR A 183 15.16 13.54 8.23
C THR A 183 14.41 12.63 7.24
N MET A 184 13.14 12.94 7.03
CA MET A 184 12.35 12.31 5.96
C MET A 184 12.75 12.93 4.61
N VAL A 185 12.97 12.08 3.62
CA VAL A 185 13.34 12.48 2.26
C VAL A 185 12.39 11.85 1.23
N THR A 186 12.52 12.29 -0.01
CA THR A 186 11.87 11.72 -1.19
C THR A 186 12.86 11.73 -2.38
N SER A 187 12.47 11.23 -3.55
CA SER A 187 13.33 11.23 -4.74
C SER A 187 12.76 12.04 -5.90
N THR A 188 13.62 12.32 -6.88
CA THR A 188 13.27 13.03 -8.12
C THR A 188 12.22 12.29 -8.97
N TYR A 189 11.93 11.02 -8.66
CA TYR A 189 10.78 10.30 -9.22
C TYR A 189 9.44 10.94 -8.81
N TYR A 190 9.33 11.37 -7.56
CA TYR A 190 8.07 11.85 -6.98
C TYR A 190 7.89 13.37 -7.10
N TYR A 191 8.98 14.13 -6.96
CA TYR A 191 8.96 15.60 -6.98
C TYR A 191 10.22 16.14 -7.68
N SER A 192 10.09 17.29 -8.35
CA SER A 192 11.24 17.99 -8.93
C SER A 192 12.08 18.73 -7.87
N GLU A 193 11.45 19.10 -6.75
CA GLU A 193 12.05 19.80 -5.61
C GLU A 193 11.35 19.33 -4.33
N SER A 194 12.01 19.45 -3.17
CA SER A 194 11.41 19.02 -1.92
C SER A 194 10.13 19.82 -1.60
N PRO A 195 9.02 19.14 -1.25
CA PRO A 195 7.79 19.81 -0.89
C PRO A 195 7.94 20.58 0.44
N ALA A 196 7.34 21.78 0.48
CA ALA A 196 7.32 22.68 1.65
C ALA A 196 6.44 22.18 2.81
#